data_AF-A0A7S3V767-F1
#
_entry.id   AF-A0A7S3V767-F1
#
_cell.length_a   1.000
_cell.length_b   1.000
_cell.length_c   1.000
_cell.angle_alpha   90.00
_cell.angle_beta   90.00
_cell.angle_gamma   90.00
#
_symmetry.space_group_name_H-M   'P 1'
#
loop_
_entity.id
_entity.type
_entity.pdbx_description
1 polymer ?
#
loop_
_entity_poly.entity_id
_entity_poly.type
_entity_poly.pdbx_seq_one_letter_code
_entity_poly.pdbx_strand_id
1 'polypeptide(L)'
;SYPEKLGNGDCDWRPYNSPECNRDNGDCKQVDGYPYCYVDSPPAIGDGYCYDFPPYNTPECGYDGGDCIQVDGYPSCYVDDPTAIGDGYCYDFPPYNTPECGYDGGDCSP
;
A
#
# COMPACT_ATOMS: atom_id res chain seq x y z
N SER A 1 -15.69 -14.39 9.23
CA SER A 1 -14.72 -13.54 9.94
C SER A 1 -13.85 -14.43 10.79
N TYR A 2 -12.57 -14.12 10.93
CA TYR A 2 -11.66 -14.78 11.86
C TYR A 2 -11.53 -13.86 13.09
N PRO A 3 -12.46 -13.94 14.06
CA PRO A 3 -12.47 -13.02 15.19
C PRO A 3 -11.18 -13.07 16.03
N GLU A 4 -10.41 -14.17 15.94
CA GLU A 4 -9.11 -14.32 16.58
C GLU A 4 -8.04 -13.37 16.03
N LYS A 5 -8.28 -12.75 14.87
CA LYS A 5 -7.40 -11.71 14.35
C LYS A 5 -7.58 -10.37 15.05
N LEU A 6 -8.78 -10.12 15.59
CA LEU A 6 -9.07 -8.86 16.27
C LEU A 6 -8.29 -8.69 17.57
N GLY A 7 -7.41 -7.71 17.64
CA GLY A 7 -6.70 -7.38 18.89
C GLY A 7 -5.66 -8.44 19.27
N ASN A 8 -5.03 -9.09 18.29
CA ASN A 8 -4.04 -10.13 18.50
C ASN A 8 -2.61 -9.60 18.70
N GLY A 9 -2.41 -8.28 18.57
CA GLY A 9 -1.13 -7.59 18.67
C GLY A 9 -0.47 -7.29 17.32
N ASP A 10 -0.99 -7.82 16.21
CA ASP A 10 -0.56 -7.54 14.84
C ASP A 10 -1.60 -6.64 14.17
N CYS A 11 -1.18 -5.71 13.31
CA CYS A 11 -2.14 -4.95 12.49
C CYS A 11 -2.56 -5.77 11.28
N ASP A 12 -3.69 -6.47 11.36
CA ASP A 12 -4.26 -7.20 10.24
C ASP A 12 -5.05 -6.25 9.31
N TRP A 13 -4.55 -6.02 8.09
CA TRP A 13 -5.10 -5.03 7.14
C TRP A 13 -6.59 -5.22 6.81
N ARG A 14 -6.95 -6.13 5.90
CA ARG A 14 -8.35 -6.34 5.49
C ARG A 14 -8.84 -7.68 6.04
N PRO A 15 -10.05 -7.73 6.63
CA PRO A 15 -11.00 -6.63 6.87
C PRO A 15 -10.80 -5.86 8.20
N TYR A 16 -9.79 -6.20 9.01
CA TYR A 16 -9.74 -5.79 10.43
C TYR A 16 -9.28 -4.35 10.67
N ASN A 17 -8.39 -3.80 9.84
CA ASN A 17 -8.03 -2.39 9.82
C ASN A 17 -9.12 -1.51 9.20
N SER A 18 -10.35 -1.63 9.71
CA SER A 18 -11.52 -0.87 9.32
C SER A 18 -12.11 -0.12 10.52
N PRO A 19 -12.87 0.97 10.31
CA PRO A 19 -13.59 1.63 11.39
C PRO A 19 -14.53 0.68 12.15
N GLU A 20 -15.21 -0.23 11.44
CA GLU A 20 -16.16 -1.19 12.02
C GLU A 20 -15.50 -2.19 12.97
N CYS A 21 -14.22 -2.50 12.72
CA CYS A 21 -13.40 -3.38 13.54
C CYS A 21 -12.49 -2.60 14.52
N ASN A 22 -12.78 -1.31 14.75
CA ASN A 22 -11.98 -0.42 15.60
C ASN A 22 -10.48 -0.43 15.25
N ARG A 23 -10.14 -0.50 13.96
CA ARG A 23 -8.74 -0.56 13.48
C ARG A 23 -7.99 -1.72 14.11
N ASP A 24 -8.58 -2.90 13.95
CA ASP A 24 -8.12 -4.14 14.53
C ASP A 24 -8.04 -4.11 16.07
N ASN A 25 -9.12 -3.68 16.71
CA ASN A 25 -9.16 -3.38 18.16
C ASN A 25 -8.00 -2.49 18.64
N GLY A 26 -7.51 -1.62 17.76
CA GLY A 26 -6.45 -0.67 18.02
C GLY A 26 -5.05 -1.20 17.74
N ASP A 27 -4.86 -2.40 17.18
CA ASP A 27 -3.53 -2.89 16.80
C ASP A 27 -2.92 -2.06 15.66
N CYS A 28 -3.76 -1.58 14.75
CA CYS A 28 -3.37 -0.62 13.72
C CYS A 28 -3.37 0.81 14.28
N LYS A 29 -2.22 1.50 14.19
CA LYS A 29 -1.99 2.82 14.78
C LYS A 29 -2.18 3.93 13.75
N GLN A 30 -2.86 5.00 14.16
CA GLN A 30 -3.03 6.19 13.33
C GLN A 30 -1.68 6.86 13.09
N VAL A 31 -1.48 7.39 11.89
CA VAL A 31 -0.28 8.13 11.50
C VAL A 31 -0.53 9.63 11.62
N ASP A 32 0.37 10.35 12.30
CA ASP A 32 0.29 11.80 12.45
C ASP A 32 0.38 12.48 11.07
N GLY A 33 -0.54 13.41 10.80
CA GLY A 33 -0.62 14.09 9.49
C GLY A 33 -1.43 13.32 8.43
N TYR A 34 -1.75 12.05 8.65
CA TYR A 34 -2.58 11.22 7.77
C TYR A 34 -3.78 10.64 8.55
N PRO A 35 -4.87 11.41 8.74
CA PRO A 35 -5.97 11.05 9.65
C PRO A 35 -6.68 9.72 9.34
N TYR A 36 -6.57 9.24 8.10
CA TYR A 36 -7.20 8.02 7.62
C TYR A 36 -6.21 6.86 7.41
N CYS A 37 -4.91 7.10 7.64
CA CYS A 37 -3.88 6.09 7.57
C CYS A 37 -3.72 5.38 8.91
N TYR A 38 -3.76 4.05 8.87
CA TYR A 38 -3.55 3.19 10.02
C TYR A 38 -2.63 2.05 9.61
N VAL A 39 -1.51 1.89 10.30
CA VAL A 39 -0.44 0.91 10.01
C VAL A 39 0.04 0.23 11.29
N ASP A 40 0.81 -0.85 11.18
CA ASP A 40 1.55 -1.41 12.31
C ASP A 40 2.68 -0.50 12.79
N SER A 41 3.39 0.18 11.88
CA SER A 41 4.54 1.03 12.19
C SER A 41 4.40 2.44 11.61
N PRO A 42 3.77 3.40 12.34
CA PRO A 42 3.65 4.79 11.89
C PRO A 42 4.96 5.47 11.48
N PRO A 43 6.12 5.23 12.13
CA PRO A 43 7.38 5.84 11.73
C PRO A 43 7.92 5.42 10.36
N ALA A 44 7.38 4.35 9.74
CA ALA A 44 7.79 3.91 8.41
C ALA A 44 7.14 4.75 7.28
N ILE A 45 6.07 5.51 7.58
CA ILE A 45 5.48 6.44 6.61
C ILE A 45 6.41 7.65 6.45
N GLY A 46 6.89 7.90 5.23
CA GLY A 46 7.75 9.06 4.94
C GLY A 46 9.17 8.91 5.49
N ASP A 47 9.66 7.67 5.62
CA ASP A 47 11.02 7.37 6.09
C ASP A 47 12.07 7.35 4.96
N GLY A 48 11.64 7.53 3.72
CA GLY A 48 12.46 7.55 2.51
C GLY A 48 12.59 6.18 1.83
N TYR A 49 11.95 5.13 2.34
CA TYR A 49 11.84 3.83 1.70
C TYR A 49 10.40 3.58 1.26
N CYS A 50 10.16 3.18 0.01
CA CYS A 50 8.82 2.84 -0.44
C CYS A 50 8.40 1.44 0.04
N TYR A 51 7.47 1.41 0.99
CA TYR A 51 6.68 0.25 1.40
C TYR A 51 5.50 0.09 0.44
N ASP A 52 5.75 -0.54 -0.70
CA ASP A 52 4.87 -0.64 -1.87
C ASP A 52 3.58 -1.49 -1.69
N PHE A 53 3.26 -1.91 -0.46
CA PHE A 53 2.12 -2.74 -0.12
C PHE A 53 1.11 -2.03 0.81
N PRO A 54 -0.19 -2.39 0.81
CA PRO A 54 -1.16 -1.86 1.75
C PRO A 54 -0.85 -2.26 3.20
N PRO A 55 -1.05 -1.40 4.23
CA PRO A 55 -1.63 -0.05 4.16
C PRO A 55 -0.77 1.04 3.52
N TYR A 56 0.54 0.88 3.54
CA TYR A 56 1.50 1.96 3.39
C TYR A 56 1.34 2.67 2.05
N ASN A 57 1.38 1.92 0.94
CA ASN A 57 1.17 2.43 -0.40
C ASN A 57 -0.33 2.58 -0.75
N THR A 58 -1.03 3.45 -0.03
CA THR A 58 -2.44 3.81 -0.29
C THR A 58 -2.64 5.33 -0.27
N PRO A 59 -3.69 5.87 -0.93
CA PRO A 59 -3.98 7.30 -0.91
C PRO A 59 -4.15 7.86 0.51
N GLU A 60 -4.77 7.08 1.41
CA GLU A 60 -4.98 7.48 2.80
C GLU A 60 -3.68 7.69 3.57
N CYS A 61 -2.65 6.91 3.23
CA CYS A 61 -1.29 6.99 3.75
C CYS A 61 -0.36 7.84 2.88
N GLY A 62 -0.91 8.58 1.91
CA GLY A 62 -0.13 9.46 1.04
C GLY A 62 0.82 8.74 0.09
N TYR A 63 0.54 7.48 -0.25
CA TYR A 63 1.47 6.59 -0.96
C TYR A 63 2.79 6.50 -0.21
N ASP A 64 2.68 5.99 1.02
CA ASP A 64 3.77 5.83 1.96
C ASP A 64 4.48 7.14 2.29
N GLY A 65 3.69 8.17 2.63
CA GLY A 65 4.24 9.49 2.95
C GLY A 65 4.85 10.22 1.75
N GLY A 66 4.65 9.72 0.54
CA GLY A 66 5.25 10.21 -0.70
C GLY A 66 6.56 9.51 -1.08
N ASP A 67 6.93 8.43 -0.39
CA ASP A 67 8.16 7.68 -0.68
C ASP A 67 8.00 6.76 -1.91
N CYS A 68 6.79 6.28 -2.18
CA CYS A 68 6.47 5.58 -3.42
C CYS A 68 6.24 6.56 -4.57
N ILE A 69 6.79 6.25 -5.74
CA ILE A 69 6.91 7.19 -6.85
C ILE A 69 5.75 6.99 -7.84
N GLN A 70 5.06 8.08 -8.17
CA GLN A 70 4.04 8.08 -9.22
C GLN A 70 4.67 7.76 -10.59
N VAL A 71 4.08 6.81 -11.30
CA VAL A 71 4.54 6.43 -12.65
C VAL A 71 3.95 7.37 -13.70
N ASP A 72 4.79 7.94 -14.55
CA ASP A 72 4.37 8.81 -15.64
C ASP A 72 3.39 8.09 -16.59
N GLY A 73 2.26 8.73 -16.89
CA GLY A 73 1.20 8.13 -17.71
C GLY A 73 0.22 7.23 -16.96
N TYR A 74 0.51 6.89 -15.69
CA TYR A 74 -0.35 6.09 -14.81
C TYR A 74 -0.62 6.82 -13.49
N PRO A 75 -1.57 7.77 -13.45
CA PRO A 75 -1.73 8.70 -12.32
C PRO A 75 -2.04 8.06 -10.96
N SER A 76 -2.53 6.83 -10.96
CA SER A 76 -2.87 6.05 -9.77
C SER A 76 -1.87 4.94 -9.46
N CYS A 77 -0.79 4.83 -10.23
CA CYS A 77 0.26 3.84 -10.03
C CYS A 77 1.42 4.45 -9.25
N TYR A 78 1.73 3.86 -8.10
CA TYR A 78 2.82 4.26 -7.22
C TYR A 78 3.63 3.02 -6.89
N VAL A 79 4.92 3.04 -7.21
CA VAL A 79 5.84 1.89 -7.07
C VAL A 79 7.17 2.36 -6.48
N ASP A 80 8.02 1.43 -6.04
CA ASP A 80 9.38 1.75 -5.57
C ASP A 80 10.35 2.06 -6.73
N ASP A 81 10.20 1.38 -7.87
CA ASP A 81 10.99 1.62 -9.09
C ASP A 81 10.11 1.81 -10.35
N PRO A 82 9.77 3.06 -10.72
CA PRO A 82 8.99 3.34 -11.93
C PRO A 82 9.61 2.85 -13.23
N THR A 83 10.93 2.57 -13.26
CA THR A 83 11.62 2.16 -14.48
C THR A 83 11.35 0.71 -14.87
N ALA A 84 10.80 -0.09 -13.96
CA ALA A 84 10.37 -1.46 -14.22
C ALA A 84 9.03 -1.54 -14.98
N ILE A 85 8.21 -0.48 -14.99
CA ILE A 85 6.94 -0.47 -15.72
C ILE A 85 7.20 -0.35 -17.22
N GLY A 86 6.81 -1.35 -18.01
CA GLY A 86 6.96 -1.32 -19.46
C GLY A 86 8.41 -1.55 -19.93
N ASP A 87 9.22 -2.22 -19.11
CA ASP A 87 10.62 -2.52 -19.41
C ASP A 87 10.82 -3.79 -20.27
N GLY A 88 9.74 -4.52 -20.55
CA GLY A 88 9.70 -5.76 -21.31
C GLY A 88 9.83 -7.04 -20.46
N TYR A 89 9.93 -6.92 -19.13
CA TYR A 89 9.87 -8.02 -18.19
C TYR A 89 8.56 -7.98 -17.39
N CYS A 90 7.87 -9.11 -17.26
CA CYS A 90 6.65 -9.15 -16.47
C CYS A 90 6.93 -9.30 -14.96
N TYR A 91 6.66 -8.24 -14.22
CA TYR A 91 6.61 -8.16 -12.76
C TYR A 91 5.22 -8.54 -12.24
N ASP A 92 4.92 -9.84 -12.19
CA ASP A 92 3.60 -10.40 -11.82
C ASP A 92 3.29 -10.32 -10.30
N PHE A 93 3.34 -9.12 -9.73
CA PHE A 93 2.95 -8.84 -8.35
C PHE A 93 2.50 -7.37 -8.18
N PRO A 94 1.60 -7.06 -7.23
CA PRO A 94 1.29 -5.68 -6.88
C PRO A 94 2.51 -4.97 -6.29
N PRO A 95 2.66 -3.65 -6.48
CA PRO A 95 1.74 -2.77 -7.23
C PRO A 95 1.91 -2.83 -8.76
N TYR A 96 2.99 -3.40 -9.29
CA TYR A 96 3.36 -3.41 -10.71
C TYR A 96 2.29 -4.01 -11.64
N ASN A 97 1.87 -5.25 -11.41
CA ASN A 97 0.85 -5.91 -12.23
C ASN A 97 -0.57 -5.62 -11.72
N THR A 98 -0.97 -4.36 -11.75
CA THR A 98 -2.33 -3.90 -11.41
C THR A 98 -2.94 -3.08 -12.54
N PRO A 99 -4.29 -2.97 -12.63
CA PRO A 99 -4.94 -2.11 -13.63
C PRO A 99 -4.48 -0.65 -13.56
N GLU A 100 -4.21 -0.15 -12.36
CA GLU A 100 -3.73 1.21 -12.11
C GLU A 100 -2.36 1.45 -12.74
N CYS A 101 -1.51 0.42 -12.76
CA CYS A 101 -0.19 0.39 -13.39
C CYS A 101 -0.21 -0.19 -14.82
N GLY A 102 -1.40 -0.33 -15.42
CA GLY A 102 -1.54 -0.80 -16.80
C GLY A 102 -1.15 -2.25 -17.02
N TYR A 103 -1.22 -3.10 -15.98
CA TYR A 103 -0.68 -4.46 -16.00
C TYR A 103 0.80 -4.48 -16.36
N ASP A 104 1.59 -3.78 -15.54
CA ASP A 104 3.04 -3.63 -15.71
C ASP A 104 3.42 -2.99 -17.04
N GLY A 105 2.77 -1.86 -17.38
CA GLY A 105 3.00 -1.19 -18.67
C GLY A 105 2.56 -2.01 -19.89
N GLY A 106 1.85 -3.13 -19.67
CA GLY A 106 1.46 -4.09 -20.70
C GLY A 106 2.34 -5.34 -20.76
N ASP A 107 3.42 -5.43 -19.98
CA ASP A 107 4.39 -6.54 -20.07
C ASP A 107 3.87 -7.87 -19.52
N CYS A 108 2.91 -7.82 -18.58
CA CYS A 108 2.24 -9.00 -18.03
C CYS A 108 0.99 -9.44 -18.80
N SER A 109 0.71 -8.80 -19.94
CA SER A 109 -0.32 -9.24 -20.89
C SER A 109 0.34 -9.95 -22.09
N PRO A 110 -0.17 -11.13 -22.51
CA PRO A 110 0.42 -11.91 -23.60
C PRO A 110 0.31 -11.27 -24.99
#